data_AF-A0A0W1AUX7-F1
#
_entry.id   AF-A0A0W1AUX7-F1
#
_cell.length_a   1.000
_cell.length_b   1.000
_cell.length_c   1.000
_cell.angle_alpha   90.00
_cell.angle_beta   90.00
_cell.angle_gamma   90.00
#
_symmetry.space_group_name_H-M   'P 1'
#
loop_
_entity.id
_entity.type
_entity.pdbx_description
1 polymer ?
#
loop_
_entity_poly.entity_id
_entity_poly.type
_entity_poly.pdbx_seq_one_letter_code
_entity_poly.pdbx_strand_id
1 'polypeptide(L)'
;MISKESTEFLVIGTYSDGKHLLDELPSLQLDVVITDIRMPQINGLELIKQLKASHPQIRSILMSGFVEFNYAREAIRSSAVDYLLKPIDKEQLFELLYQLEEE
;
A
#
# COMPACT_ATOMS: atom_id res chain seq x y z
N MET A 1 -8.29 -11.57 7.01
CA MET A 1 -8.65 -10.40 7.83
C MET A 1 -9.27 -9.30 6.98
N ILE A 2 -8.85 -9.13 5.72
CA ILE A 2 -9.58 -8.33 4.72
C ILE A 2 -10.63 -9.20 3.99
N SER A 3 -10.21 -10.37 3.48
CA SER A 3 -11.08 -11.36 2.82
C SER A 3 -12.20 -11.96 3.68
N LYS A 4 -12.26 -11.65 4.98
CA LYS A 4 -13.35 -12.07 5.88
C LYS A 4 -14.41 -10.98 6.06
N GLU A 5 -14.07 -9.73 5.75
CA GLU A 5 -14.84 -8.53 6.09
C GLU A 5 -15.26 -7.77 4.82
N SER A 6 -14.62 -8.04 3.67
CA SER A 6 -15.01 -7.54 2.35
C SER A 6 -15.07 -8.69 1.34
N THR A 7 -16.09 -8.67 0.49
CA THR A 7 -16.27 -9.58 -0.65
C THR A 7 -15.65 -9.05 -1.94
N GLU A 8 -15.29 -7.77 -1.96
CA GLU A 8 -14.79 -7.02 -3.12
C GLU A 8 -13.26 -7.15 -3.24
N PHE A 9 -12.56 -7.21 -2.10
CA PHE A 9 -11.10 -7.29 -2.06
C PHE A 9 -10.60 -8.72 -1.81
N LEU A 10 -9.76 -9.20 -2.72
CA LEU A 10 -9.04 -10.46 -2.58
C LEU A 10 -7.56 -10.19 -2.24
N VAL A 11 -7.09 -10.78 -1.13
CA VAL A 11 -5.66 -10.77 -0.81
C VAL A 11 -4.97 -11.84 -1.64
N ILE A 12 -4.28 -11.42 -2.71
CA ILE A 12 -3.59 -12.32 -3.65
C ILE A 12 -2.16 -12.67 -3.22
N GLY A 13 -1.57 -11.93 -2.27
CA GLY A 13 -0.21 -12.15 -1.82
C GLY A 13 0.16 -11.34 -0.58
N THR A 14 1.18 -11.79 0.13
CA THR A 14 1.79 -11.07 1.25
C THR A 14 3.30 -11.22 1.17
N TYR A 15 4.02 -10.11 1.30
CA TYR A 15 5.47 -10.08 1.13
C TYR A 15 6.14 -9.46 2.36
N SER A 16 7.30 -9.98 2.73
CA SER A 16 8.12 -9.46 3.82
C SER A 16 9.06 -8.32 3.40
N ASP A 17 9.20 -8.09 2.10
CA ASP A 17 10.04 -7.05 1.52
C ASP A 17 9.49 -6.60 0.16
N GLY A 18 9.77 -5.34 -0.21
CA GLY A 18 9.28 -4.78 -1.46
C GLY A 18 9.95 -5.35 -2.71
N LYS A 19 11.13 -5.97 -2.58
CA LYS A 19 11.86 -6.51 -3.72
C LYS A 19 11.19 -7.76 -4.28
N HIS A 20 10.80 -8.70 -3.44
CA HIS A 20 10.10 -9.91 -3.88
C HIS A 20 8.78 -9.57 -4.59
N LEU A 21 8.03 -8.58 -4.10
CA LEU A 21 6.82 -8.11 -4.78
C LEU A 21 7.14 -7.62 -6.20
N LEU A 22 8.18 -6.78 -6.36
CA LEU A 22 8.56 -6.24 -7.66
C LEU A 22 9.05 -7.33 -8.63
N ASP A 23 9.73 -8.35 -8.11
CA ASP A 23 10.22 -9.48 -8.91
C ASP A 23 9.03 -10.35 -9.42
N GLU A 24 7.96 -10.50 -8.64
CA GLU A 24 6.74 -11.25 -9.02
C GLU A 24 5.70 -10.42 -9.79
N LEU A 25 5.77 -9.09 -9.69
CA LEU A 25 4.82 -8.13 -10.26
C LEU A 25 4.41 -8.42 -11.71
N PRO A 26 5.32 -8.78 -12.64
CA PRO A 26 4.95 -9.04 -14.03
C PRO A 26 3.97 -10.20 -14.23
N SER A 27 3.87 -11.08 -13.24
CA SER A 27 2.96 -12.25 -13.25
C SER A 27 1.69 -12.04 -12.44
N LEU A 28 1.55 -10.89 -11.78
CA LEU A 28 0.44 -10.58 -10.89
C LEU A 28 -0.44 -9.48 -11.51
N GLN A 29 -1.76 -9.66 -11.40
CA GLN A 29 -2.70 -8.56 -11.58
C GLN A 29 -3.07 -8.06 -10.20
N LEU A 30 -2.55 -6.88 -9.85
CA LEU A 30 -2.79 -6.25 -8.56
C LEU A 30 -3.30 -4.83 -8.79
N ASP A 31 -4.31 -4.45 -8.04
CA ASP A 31 -4.94 -3.13 -8.13
C ASP A 31 -4.50 -2.21 -6.99
N VAL A 32 -4.29 -2.79 -5.80
CA VAL A 32 -3.94 -2.08 -4.58
C VAL A 32 -2.78 -2.79 -3.87
N VAL A 33 -1.78 -2.03 -3.44
CA VAL A 33 -0.75 -2.51 -2.51
C VAL A 33 -0.85 -1.79 -1.18
N ILE A 34 -0.74 -2.54 -0.09
CA ILE A 34 -0.63 -1.98 1.27
C ILE A 34 0.76 -2.32 1.79
N THR A 35 1.57 -1.31 2.08
CA THR A 35 2.99 -1.49 2.47
C THR A 35 3.34 -0.74 3.75
N ASP A 36 4.25 -1.28 4.54
CA ASP A 36 4.91 -0.55 5.63
C ASP A 36 5.94 0.42 5.05
N ILE A 37 6.19 1.55 5.71
CA ILE A 37 7.35 2.39 5.41
C ILE A 37 8.63 1.59 5.62
N ARG A 38 8.76 0.87 6.74
CA ARG A 38 9.99 0.19 7.11
C ARG A 38 9.92 -1.28 6.70
N MET A 39 10.64 -1.61 5.63
CA MET A 39 10.87 -2.98 5.18
C MET A 39 12.35 -3.19 4.83
N PRO A 40 12.88 -4.42 4.98
CA PRO A 40 14.23 -4.73 4.54
C PRO A 40 14.36 -4.65 3.01
N GLN A 41 15.60 -4.44 2.53
CA GLN A 41 15.97 -4.31 1.12
C GLN A 41 15.39 -3.06 0.42
N ILE A 42 14.07 -3.04 0.20
CA ILE A 42 13.33 -1.93 -0.40
C ILE A 42 12.25 -1.51 0.58
N ASN A 43 12.29 -0.23 0.97
CA ASN A 43 11.32 0.36 1.90
C ASN A 43 10.01 0.71 1.15
N GLY A 44 8.93 0.95 1.88
CA GLY A 44 7.61 1.19 1.28
C GLY A 44 7.57 2.40 0.35
N LEU A 45 8.29 3.48 0.67
CA LEU A 45 8.32 4.66 -0.20
C LEU A 45 9.02 4.39 -1.53
N GLU A 46 10.12 3.66 -1.49
CA GLU A 46 10.87 3.30 -2.69
C GLU A 46 10.06 2.34 -3.57
N LEU A 47 9.38 1.35 -2.95
CA LEU A 47 8.44 0.48 -3.63
C LEU A 47 7.35 1.29 -4.36
N ILE A 48 6.72 2.24 -3.66
CA ILE A 48 5.68 3.10 -4.23
C ILE A 48 6.20 3.93 -5.40
N LYS A 49 7.41 4.50 -5.30
CA LYS A 49 8.03 5.26 -6.40
C LYS A 49 8.22 4.39 -7.64
N GLN A 50 8.68 3.16 -7.47
CA GLN A 50 8.90 2.23 -8.58
C GLN A 50 7.59 1.73 -9.19
N LEU A 51 6.59 1.43 -8.36
CA LEU A 51 5.24 1.10 -8.81
C LEU A 51 4.63 2.25 -9.59
N LYS A 52 4.73 3.49 -9.10
CA LYS A 52 4.21 4.66 -9.81
C LYS A 52 4.90 4.89 -11.17
N ALA A 53 6.19 4.59 -11.26
CA ALA A 53 6.95 4.77 -12.50
C ALA A 53 6.64 3.69 -13.55
N SER A 54 6.35 2.46 -13.13
CA SER A 54 6.17 1.31 -14.02
C SER A 54 4.72 0.89 -14.23
N HIS A 55 3.88 1.08 -13.21
CA HIS A 55 2.48 0.66 -13.11
C HIS A 55 1.65 1.74 -12.38
N PRO A 56 1.49 2.95 -12.95
CA PRO A 56 0.82 4.07 -12.32
C PRO A 56 -0.65 3.82 -11.94
N GLN A 57 -1.28 2.78 -12.51
CA GLN A 57 -2.62 2.34 -12.18
C GLN A 57 -2.72 1.62 -10.82
N ILE A 58 -1.60 1.13 -10.29
CA ILE A 58 -1.56 0.47 -8.99
C ILE A 58 -1.69 1.52 -7.89
N ARG A 59 -2.77 1.42 -7.11
CA ARG A 59 -2.98 2.24 -5.92
C ARG A 59 -2.04 1.77 -4.81
N SER A 60 -1.51 2.72 -4.05
CA SER A 60 -0.57 2.43 -2.97
C SER A 60 -1.08 3.00 -1.65
N ILE A 61 -1.14 2.16 -0.63
CA ILE A 61 -1.49 2.56 0.74
C ILE A 61 -0.25 2.36 1.62
N LEU A 62 0.18 3.42 2.30
CA LEU A 62 1.35 3.41 3.16
C LEU A 62 0.94 3.32 4.63
N MET A 63 1.48 2.34 5.35
CA MET A 63 1.26 2.13 6.79
C MET A 63 2.43 2.68 7.61
N SER A 64 2.15 3.41 8.69
CA SER A 64 3.18 4.07 9.50
C SER A 64 2.84 4.15 10.99
N GLY A 65 3.78 3.83 11.87
CA GLY A 65 3.57 3.75 13.32
C GLY A 65 3.77 5.03 14.13
N PHE A 66 3.57 6.21 13.51
CA PHE A 66 3.93 7.52 14.09
C PHE A 66 5.46 7.72 14.14
N VAL A 67 5.91 8.98 14.23
CA VAL A 67 7.33 9.46 14.24
C VAL A 67 7.96 9.81 12.88
N GLU A 68 7.33 9.49 11.76
CA GLU A 68 7.93 9.67 10.43
C GLU A 68 7.29 10.79 9.58
N PHE A 69 7.10 11.96 10.19
CA PHE A 69 6.42 13.12 9.60
C PHE A 69 7.00 13.57 8.25
N ASN A 70 8.31 13.40 8.04
CA ASN A 70 8.95 13.73 6.76
C ASN A 70 8.56 12.77 5.64
N TYR A 71 8.39 11.48 5.95
CA TYR A 71 8.03 10.45 4.97
C TYR A 71 6.55 10.50 4.62
N ALA A 72 5.67 10.74 5.61
CA ALA A 72 4.26 11.01 5.34
C ALA A 72 4.07 12.21 4.42
N ARG A 73 4.84 13.29 4.63
CA ARG A 73 4.81 14.47 3.77
C ARG A 73 5.26 14.17 2.33
N GLU A 74 6.24 13.29 2.14
CA GLU A 74 6.69 12.85 0.80
C GLU A 74 5.64 12.00 0.09
N ALA A 75 4.97 11.09 0.82
CA ALA A 75 3.87 10.29 0.32
C ALA A 75 2.66 11.16 -0.09
N ILE A 76 2.24 12.09 0.78
CA ILE A 76 1.14 13.03 0.50
C ILE A 76 1.46 13.90 -0.73
N ARG A 77 2.71 14.39 -0.86
CA ARG A 77 3.14 15.14 -2.04
C ARG A 77 3.13 14.32 -3.32
N SER A 78 3.12 13.00 -3.22
CA SER A 78 3.09 12.10 -4.37
C SER A 78 1.68 11.89 -4.93
N SER A 79 0.63 12.46 -4.30
CA SER A 79 -0.78 12.50 -4.74
C SER A 79 -1.44 11.16 -5.10
N ALA A 80 -0.75 10.05 -4.92
CA ALA A 80 -1.15 8.71 -5.35
C ALA A 80 -1.03 7.69 -4.22
N VAL A 81 -0.94 8.19 -2.98
CA VAL A 81 -0.65 7.36 -1.81
C VAL A 81 -1.57 7.74 -0.66
N ASP A 82 -2.45 6.81 -0.31
CA ASP A 82 -3.24 6.91 0.91
C ASP A 82 -2.42 6.43 2.11
N TYR A 83 -2.80 6.87 3.30
CA TYR A 83 -1.96 6.73 4.48
C TYR A 83 -2.76 6.17 5.67
N LEU A 84 -2.25 5.10 6.28
CA LEU A 84 -2.82 4.46 7.46
C LEU A 84 -1.84 4.53 8.64
N LEU A 85 -2.33 4.96 9.80
CA LEU A 85 -1.55 4.99 11.04
C LEU A 85 -1.59 3.62 11.75
N LYS A 86 -0.47 3.22 12.35
CA LYS A 86 -0.41 2.07 13.26
C LYS A 86 -0.63 2.52 14.71
N PRO A 87 -1.32 1.71 15.55
CA PRO A 87 -1.94 0.42 15.23
C PRO A 87 -3.10 0.59 14.24
N ILE A 88 -3.21 -0.33 13.27
CA ILE A 88 -4.20 -0.21 12.20
C ILE A 88 -5.59 -0.36 12.80
N ASP A 89 -6.38 0.69 12.69
CA ASP A 89 -7.81 0.62 12.94
C ASP A 89 -8.48 -0.08 11.75
N LYS A 90 -9.29 -1.10 12.03
CA LYS A 90 -10.01 -1.84 11.00
C LYS A 90 -11.02 -0.95 10.29
N GLU A 91 -11.72 -0.09 11.01
CA GLU A 91 -12.74 0.80 10.44
C GLU A 91 -12.08 1.75 9.44
N GLN A 92 -10.96 2.39 9.81
CA GLN A 92 -10.21 3.27 8.89
C GLN A 92 -9.68 2.53 7.66
N LEU A 93 -9.18 1.30 7.83
CA LEU A 93 -8.74 0.49 6.70
C LEU A 93 -9.89 0.20 5.73
N PHE A 94 -11.07 -0.20 6.24
CA PHE A 94 -12.21 -0.49 5.37
C PHE A 94 -12.81 0.76 4.76
N GLU A 95 -12.91 1.87 5.49
CA GLU A 95 -13.32 3.17 4.92
C GLU A 95 -12.44 3.55 3.73
N LEU A 96 -11.12 3.42 3.88
CA LEU A 96 -10.20 3.71 2.80
C LEU A 96 -10.39 2.76 1.59
N LEU A 97 -10.58 1.46 1.85
CA LEU A 97 -10.83 0.50 0.80
C LEU A 97 -12.16 0.77 0.06
N TYR A 98 -13.23 1.18 0.76
CA TYR A 98 -14.50 1.57 0.14
C TYR A 98 -14.35 2.85 -0.70
N GLN A 99 -13.58 3.84 -0.25
CA GLN A 99 -13.30 5.04 -1.05
C GLN A 99 -12.59 4.71 -2.36
N LEU A 100 -11.75 3.67 -2.38
CA LEU A 100 -11.09 3.20 -3.61
C LEU A 100 -12.06 2.53 -4.59
N GLU A 101 -13.21 2.05 -4.15
CA GLU A 101 -14.25 1.42 -4.97
C GLU A 101 -15.11 2.45 -5.72
N GLU A 102 -15.38 3.60 -5.10
CA GLU A 102 -16.27 4.64 -5.68
C GLU A 102 -15.60 5.56 -6.72
N GLU A 103 -14.28 5.45 -6.93
CA GLU A 103 -13.49 6.24 -7.90
C GLU A 103 -13.19 5.48 -9.20
#